data_AF-A0A3C0QHN4-F1
#
_entry.id   AF-A0A3C0QHN4-F1
#
_cell.length_a   1.000
_cell.length_b   1.000
_cell.length_c   1.000
_cell.angle_alpha   90.00
_cell.angle_beta   90.00
_cell.angle_gamma   90.00
#
_symmetry.space_group_name_H-M   'P 1'
#
loop_
_entity.id
_entity.type
_entity.pdbx_description
1 polymer ?
#
loop_
_entity_poly.entity_id
_entity_poly.type
_entity_poly.pdbx_seq_one_letter_code
_entity_poly.pdbx_strand_id
1 'polypeptide(L)'
;MGKNKKYQVKFFPSGKSIKVPHGYKLHQAILDCGLTVDASCGGVGTCGRCRVRVLKGSVSSKKTKFINEKDKKEGFVLSCLAKVKSDLEVELPAEKKRKAKIIGDKGYTAVNESELSGVEVSPWIIKENLIVEKPSLSYGTSDHYRLSKSITEKTAIRDPEIPIHFIRKLPHDLRRKDWKITVIMDKKNGVLIDLHSGHLGKKIYGIALDIGTTSLVMYLVNLLSGEIIGTRSGYNPQIRYGEDIINRIVYSNKRGGLSKLRGIMIDTLNKMIVEILNGT
;
A
#
# COMPACT_ATOMS: atom_id res chain seq x y z
N MET A 1 28.47 -24.60 18.25
CA MET A 1 28.69 -23.16 18.54
C MET A 1 28.72 -22.36 17.24
N GLY A 2 27.98 -21.25 17.10
CA GLY A 2 28.16 -20.31 15.97
C GLY A 2 26.92 -19.63 15.36
N LYS A 3 25.68 -19.98 15.72
CA LYS A 3 24.47 -19.48 15.04
C LYS A 3 24.05 -18.03 15.34
N ASN A 4 24.77 -17.29 16.17
CA ASN A 4 24.40 -15.92 16.56
C ASN A 4 25.43 -14.83 16.18
N LYS A 5 26.47 -15.16 15.40
CA LYS A 5 27.44 -14.16 14.97
C LYS A 5 26.78 -13.27 13.89
N LYS A 6 26.53 -12.01 14.25
CA LYS A 6 26.04 -10.97 13.34
C LYS A 6 27.25 -10.23 12.76
N TYR A 7 27.16 -9.91 11.48
CA TYR A 7 28.17 -9.14 10.76
C TYR A 7 27.57 -7.82 10.29
N GLN A 8 28.40 -6.79 10.29
CA GLN A 8 28.06 -5.48 9.78
C GLN A 8 28.34 -5.43 8.27
N VAL A 9 27.33 -5.03 7.50
CA VAL A 9 27.46 -4.80 6.06
C VAL A 9 27.22 -3.33 5.80
N LYS A 10 28.22 -2.64 5.25
CA LYS A 10 28.17 -1.22 4.89
C LYS A 10 28.12 -1.07 3.37
N PHE A 11 27.22 -0.21 2.89
CA PHE A 11 26.94 -0.03 1.47
C PHE A 11 27.37 1.35 0.97
N PHE A 12 28.24 1.37 -0.04
CA PHE A 12 28.71 2.59 -0.72
C PHE A 12 28.01 2.77 -2.08
N PRO A 13 27.77 4.01 -2.52
CA PRO A 13 28.14 5.29 -1.89
C PRO A 13 27.18 5.76 -0.78
N SER A 14 26.07 5.06 -0.53
CA SER A 14 25.00 5.51 0.37
C SER A 14 25.41 5.72 1.84
N GLY A 15 26.49 5.09 2.29
CA GLY A 15 26.96 5.10 3.68
C GLY A 15 26.11 4.27 4.65
N LYS A 16 24.95 3.74 4.23
CA LYS A 16 24.06 2.96 5.10
C LYS A 16 24.71 1.64 5.52
N SER A 17 24.33 1.15 6.69
CA SER A 17 24.80 -0.15 7.18
C SER A 17 23.68 -0.95 7.85
N ILE A 18 23.83 -2.27 7.85
CA ILE A 18 22.89 -3.21 8.47
C ILE A 18 23.67 -4.34 9.15
N LYS A 19 23.15 -4.85 10.28
CA LYS A 19 23.68 -6.03 10.97
C LYS A 19 22.87 -7.26 10.59
N VAL A 20 23.51 -8.26 9.98
CA VAL A 20 22.87 -9.47 9.47
C VAL A 20 23.53 -10.73 10.02
N PRO A 21 22.81 -11.84 10.20
CA PRO A 21 23.39 -13.09 10.69
C PRO A 21 24.35 -13.73 9.68
N HIS A 22 25.27 -14.57 10.15
CA HIS A 22 26.11 -15.41 9.29
C HIS A 22 25.26 -16.16 8.25
N GLY A 23 25.68 -16.12 6.98
CA GLY A 23 25.01 -16.82 5.88
C GLY A 23 23.79 -16.09 5.30
N TYR A 24 23.47 -14.89 5.77
CA TYR A 24 22.40 -14.07 5.19
C TYR A 24 22.69 -13.73 3.73
N LYS A 25 21.65 -13.65 2.89
CA LYS A 25 21.81 -13.32 1.47
C LYS A 25 22.15 -11.84 1.34
N LEU A 26 23.21 -11.53 0.59
CA LEU A 26 23.66 -10.16 0.40
C LEU A 26 22.58 -9.30 -0.27
N HIS A 27 21.87 -9.85 -1.26
CA HIS A 27 20.75 -9.15 -1.89
C HIS A 27 19.61 -8.78 -0.92
N GLN A 28 19.30 -9.67 0.03
CA GLN A 28 18.28 -9.36 1.04
C GLN A 28 18.77 -8.27 1.99
N ALA A 29 20.06 -8.29 2.37
CA ALA A 29 20.66 -7.23 3.18
C ALA A 29 20.58 -5.84 2.49
N ILE A 30 20.78 -5.79 1.17
CA ILE A 30 20.63 -4.56 0.36
C ILE A 30 19.19 -4.04 0.46
N LEU A 31 18.21 -4.93 0.23
CA LEU A 31 16.78 -4.57 0.26
C LEU A 31 16.31 -4.15 1.66
N ASP A 32 16.76 -4.83 2.71
CA ASP A 32 16.39 -4.52 4.09
C ASP A 32 17.02 -3.21 4.59
N CYS A 33 18.15 -2.80 3.99
CA CYS A 33 18.76 -1.49 4.19
C CYS A 33 18.06 -0.36 3.39
N GLY A 34 17.00 -0.71 2.63
CA GLY A 34 16.24 0.20 1.78
C GLY A 34 17.03 0.67 0.56
N LEU A 35 18.03 -0.09 0.13
CA LEU A 35 18.80 0.13 -1.08
C LEU A 35 18.32 -0.82 -2.19
N THR A 36 18.70 -0.54 -3.42
CA THR A 36 18.30 -1.35 -4.57
C THR A 36 19.48 -1.75 -5.43
N VAL A 37 19.38 -2.93 -6.03
CA VAL A 37 20.26 -3.40 -7.10
C VAL A 37 19.35 -4.07 -8.12
N ASP A 38 19.69 -3.95 -9.40
CA ASP A 38 18.92 -4.56 -10.48
C ASP A 38 18.88 -6.09 -10.29
N ALA A 39 17.69 -6.64 -10.07
CA ALA A 39 17.50 -8.06 -9.87
C ALA A 39 16.21 -8.54 -10.54
N SER A 40 16.08 -8.28 -11.84
CA SER A 40 14.95 -8.66 -12.69
C SER A 40 14.36 -10.04 -12.39
N CYS A 41 15.22 -11.06 -12.19
CA CYS A 41 14.82 -12.44 -11.90
C CYS A 41 14.34 -12.73 -10.46
N GLY A 42 14.02 -11.71 -9.65
CA GLY A 42 13.57 -11.89 -8.26
C GLY A 42 14.61 -12.57 -7.36
N GLY A 43 15.90 -12.46 -7.69
CA GLY A 43 17.01 -13.01 -6.94
C GLY A 43 17.23 -14.54 -7.07
N VAL A 44 16.78 -15.14 -8.16
CA VAL A 44 17.02 -16.58 -8.48
C VAL A 44 18.42 -16.81 -9.08
N GLY A 45 19.02 -15.79 -9.69
CA GLY A 45 20.40 -15.85 -10.23
C GLY A 45 20.51 -16.14 -11.72
N THR A 46 19.42 -16.00 -12.48
CA THR A 46 19.38 -16.30 -13.92
C THR A 46 19.69 -15.11 -14.83
N CYS A 47 19.57 -13.86 -14.33
CA CYS A 47 19.73 -12.65 -15.16
C CYS A 47 21.12 -11.99 -15.14
N GLY A 48 21.95 -12.25 -14.12
CA GLY A 48 23.28 -11.63 -13.98
C GLY A 48 23.30 -10.12 -13.62
N ARG A 49 22.16 -9.45 -13.52
CA ARG A 49 22.08 -7.99 -13.28
C ARG A 49 22.36 -7.57 -11.84
N CYS A 50 22.26 -8.50 -10.88
CA CYS A 50 22.43 -8.25 -9.43
C CYS A 50 23.91 -8.07 -9.01
N ARG A 51 24.76 -7.58 -9.92
CA ARG A 51 26.22 -7.48 -9.77
C ARG A 51 26.62 -6.34 -8.83
N VAL A 52 27.43 -6.66 -7.83
CA VAL A 52 27.96 -5.72 -6.83
C VAL A 52 29.45 -6.00 -6.60
N ARG A 53 30.21 -5.02 -6.11
CA ARG A 53 31.63 -5.17 -5.79
C ARG A 53 31.84 -5.23 -4.29
N VAL A 54 32.50 -6.27 -3.79
CA VAL A 54 32.92 -6.39 -2.39
C VAL A 54 34.29 -5.74 -2.26
N LEU A 55 34.37 -4.62 -1.55
CA LEU A 55 35.60 -3.88 -1.28
C LEU A 55 36.39 -4.50 -0.13
N LYS A 56 35.68 -4.97 0.90
CA LYS A 56 36.27 -5.55 2.11
C LYS A 56 35.44 -6.72 2.62
N GLY A 57 36.13 -7.74 3.13
CA GLY A 57 35.54 -8.93 3.73
C GLY A 57 35.29 -10.06 2.73
N SER A 58 34.54 -11.07 3.18
CA SER A 58 34.35 -12.31 2.44
C SER A 58 32.88 -12.72 2.33
N VAL A 59 32.53 -13.19 1.13
CA VAL A 59 31.23 -13.76 0.81
C VAL A 59 31.38 -15.16 0.26
N SER A 60 30.36 -15.99 0.47
CA SER A 60 30.22 -17.26 -0.26
C SER A 60 29.39 -17.01 -1.51
N SER A 61 29.98 -17.16 -2.69
CA SER A 61 29.26 -17.09 -3.98
C SER A 61 29.35 -18.43 -4.71
N LYS A 62 28.28 -18.80 -5.44
CA LYS A 62 28.30 -19.94 -6.37
C LYS A 62 28.98 -19.50 -7.68
N LYS A 63 29.65 -20.44 -8.38
CA LYS A 63 30.11 -20.20 -9.76
C LYS A 63 28.91 -19.93 -10.66
N THR A 64 29.04 -18.92 -11.52
CA THR A 64 27.98 -18.47 -12.43
C THR A 64 28.61 -18.10 -13.76
N LYS A 65 27.87 -18.27 -14.86
CA LYS A 65 28.31 -17.82 -16.20
C LYS A 65 28.50 -16.30 -16.35
N PHE A 66 28.03 -15.52 -15.38
CA PHE A 66 28.04 -14.05 -15.42
C PHE A 66 29.22 -13.39 -14.68
N ILE A 67 30.03 -14.16 -13.97
CA ILE A 67 31.19 -13.67 -13.22
C ILE A 67 32.38 -14.54 -13.61
N ASN A 68 33.33 -13.96 -14.33
CA ASN A 68 34.56 -14.66 -14.71
C ASN A 68 35.61 -14.59 -13.58
N GLU A 69 36.76 -15.25 -13.75
CA GLU A 69 37.81 -15.26 -12.72
C GLU A 69 38.47 -13.87 -12.52
N LYS A 70 38.47 -13.00 -13.54
CA LYS A 70 38.96 -11.61 -13.43
C LYS A 70 38.03 -10.77 -12.56
N ASP A 71 36.73 -10.84 -12.81
CA ASP A 71 35.67 -10.19 -12.04
C ASP A 71 35.75 -10.60 -10.57
N LYS A 72 35.99 -11.89 -10.31
CA LYS A 72 36.10 -12.43 -8.96
C LYS A 72 37.35 -11.90 -8.24
N LYS A 73 38.49 -11.73 -8.94
CA LYS A 73 39.69 -11.09 -8.39
C LYS A 73 39.46 -9.62 -8.08
N GLU A 74 38.66 -8.93 -8.89
CA GLU A 74 38.25 -7.55 -8.67
C GLU A 74 37.13 -7.40 -7.61
N GLY A 75 36.68 -8.51 -7.01
CA GLY A 75 35.70 -8.52 -5.92
C GLY A 75 34.24 -8.50 -6.37
N PHE A 76 33.94 -8.66 -7.67
CA PHE A 76 32.58 -8.67 -8.18
C PHE A 76 31.85 -10.00 -7.88
N VAL A 77 30.62 -9.88 -7.40
CA VAL A 77 29.73 -11.01 -7.12
C VAL A 77 28.29 -10.69 -7.51
N LEU A 78 27.50 -11.74 -7.74
CA LEU A 78 26.05 -11.63 -7.82
C LEU A 78 25.45 -11.62 -6.41
N SER A 79 24.96 -10.46 -5.97
CA SER A 79 24.38 -10.25 -4.63
C SER A 79 23.28 -11.28 -4.30
N CYS A 80 22.52 -11.71 -5.30
CA CYS A 80 21.41 -12.66 -5.17
C CYS A 80 21.86 -14.10 -4.85
N LEU A 81 23.10 -14.45 -5.19
CA LEU A 81 23.71 -15.76 -4.93
C LEU A 81 24.80 -15.70 -3.83
N ALA A 82 25.18 -14.49 -3.40
CA ALA A 82 26.19 -14.27 -2.37
C ALA A 82 25.61 -14.38 -0.95
N LYS A 83 26.32 -15.06 -0.05
CA LYS A 83 26.02 -15.14 1.39
C LYS A 83 27.12 -14.49 2.22
N VAL A 84 26.75 -13.73 3.23
CA VAL A 84 27.67 -12.99 4.12
C VAL A 84 28.43 -13.95 5.05
N LYS A 85 29.77 -13.87 5.10
CA LYS A 85 30.63 -14.67 6.00
C LYS A 85 31.42 -13.84 7.01
N SER A 86 31.67 -12.57 6.73
CA SER A 86 32.37 -11.62 7.61
C SER A 86 31.70 -10.25 7.55
N ASP A 87 32.23 -9.26 8.28
CA ASP A 87 31.90 -7.87 8.04
C ASP A 87 32.27 -7.49 6.60
N LEU A 88 31.42 -6.70 5.95
CA LEU A 88 31.52 -6.38 4.53
C LEU A 88 31.45 -4.88 4.27
N GLU A 89 32.25 -4.44 3.31
CA GLU A 89 32.05 -3.18 2.62
C GLU A 89 31.72 -3.49 1.17
N VAL A 90 30.54 -3.08 0.72
CA VAL A 90 30.01 -3.40 -0.60
C VAL A 90 29.71 -2.11 -1.35
N GLU A 91 30.27 -1.99 -2.53
CA GLU A 91 29.94 -0.94 -3.48
C GLU A 91 28.79 -1.41 -4.36
N LEU A 92 27.73 -0.62 -4.35
CA LEU A 92 26.59 -0.79 -5.24
C LEU A 92 26.82 -0.01 -6.52
N PRO A 93 26.40 -0.54 -7.69
CA PRO A 93 26.39 0.25 -8.91
C PRO A 93 25.59 1.53 -8.68
N ALA A 94 26.05 2.65 -9.23
CA ALA A 94 25.41 3.95 -9.06
C ALA A 94 23.91 3.82 -9.34
N GLU A 95 23.07 4.22 -8.36
CA GLU A 95 21.64 4.26 -8.56
C GLU A 95 21.37 5.18 -9.75
N LYS A 96 20.93 4.60 -10.88
CA LYS A 96 20.18 5.38 -11.85
C LYS A 96 18.92 5.80 -11.11
N LYS A 97 18.96 6.98 -10.48
CA LYS A 97 17.78 7.67 -9.96
C LYS A 97 16.85 7.79 -11.16
N ARG A 98 15.95 6.82 -11.32
CA ARG A 98 14.79 6.97 -12.19
C ARG A 98 14.03 8.09 -11.52
N LYS A 99 14.24 9.33 -12.01
CA LYS A 99 13.45 10.48 -11.56
C LYS A 99 12.00 10.01 -11.64
N ALA A 100 11.30 10.03 -10.51
CA ALA A 100 9.88 9.74 -10.45
C ALA A 100 9.14 10.89 -11.15
N LYS A 101 9.27 10.94 -12.47
CA LYS A 101 8.36 11.61 -13.38
C LYS A 101 7.95 10.50 -14.36
N ILE A 102 7.03 9.66 -13.91
CA ILE A 102 6.14 8.94 -14.84
C ILE A 102 5.12 9.94 -15.43
N ILE A 103 5.14 11.19 -14.98
CA ILE A 103 4.46 12.32 -15.59
C ILE A 103 5.35 12.81 -16.75
N GLY A 104 5.15 12.22 -17.93
CA GLY A 104 5.29 13.02 -19.15
C GLY A 104 4.22 14.10 -19.12
N ASP A 105 4.52 15.28 -19.66
CA ASP A 105 3.62 16.45 -19.71
C ASP A 105 2.26 16.19 -20.40
N LYS A 106 2.07 14.98 -20.95
CA LYS A 106 0.77 14.41 -21.30
C LYS A 106 0.44 13.36 -20.26
N GLY A 107 -0.25 13.79 -19.21
CA GLY A 107 -0.59 12.89 -18.12
C GLY A 107 -1.33 11.66 -18.64
N TYR A 108 -1.22 10.58 -17.88
CA TYR A 108 -2.33 9.63 -17.74
C TYR A 108 -3.60 10.30 -17.15
N THR A 109 -3.64 11.64 -17.10
CA THR A 109 -4.83 12.47 -17.00
C THR A 109 -5.49 12.55 -18.37
N ALA A 110 -6.33 11.59 -18.69
CA ALA A 110 -7.39 11.83 -19.66
C ALA A 110 -8.51 10.85 -19.37
N VAL A 111 -9.08 10.92 -18.17
CA VAL A 111 -10.53 11.01 -18.24
C VAL A 111 -10.75 12.42 -18.79
N ASN A 112 -11.02 12.54 -20.09
CA ASN A 112 -11.34 13.85 -20.64
C ASN A 112 -12.57 14.33 -19.88
N GLU A 113 -12.58 15.56 -19.38
CA GLU A 113 -13.80 16.12 -18.76
C GLU A 113 -14.99 16.04 -19.73
N SER A 114 -14.73 16.05 -21.04
CA SER A 114 -15.72 15.81 -22.10
C SER A 114 -16.21 14.36 -22.21
N GLU A 115 -15.47 13.37 -21.70
CA GLU A 115 -15.94 11.97 -21.59
C GLU A 115 -16.78 11.76 -20.32
N LEU A 116 -16.61 12.63 -19.31
CA LEU A 116 -17.41 12.64 -18.08
C LEU A 116 -18.67 13.51 -18.20
N SER A 117 -18.72 14.42 -19.18
CA SER A 117 -19.88 15.29 -19.38
C SER A 117 -21.11 14.46 -19.74
N GLY A 118 -22.09 14.44 -18.85
CA GLY A 118 -23.35 13.71 -19.02
C GLY A 118 -23.48 12.42 -18.20
N VAL A 119 -22.45 12.00 -17.46
CA VAL A 119 -22.57 10.87 -16.53
C VAL A 119 -23.24 11.33 -15.25
N GLU A 120 -24.39 10.75 -14.92
CA GLU A 120 -25.07 11.00 -13.65
C GLU A 120 -24.26 10.37 -12.49
N VAL A 121 -23.83 11.20 -11.55
CA VAL A 121 -23.06 10.76 -10.39
C VAL A 121 -24.02 10.18 -9.34
N SER A 122 -24.11 8.86 -9.31
CA SER A 122 -24.85 8.13 -8.28
C SER A 122 -23.90 7.22 -7.48
N PRO A 123 -23.24 7.74 -6.42
CA PRO A 123 -22.28 6.96 -5.63
C PRO A 123 -22.97 5.78 -4.93
N TRP A 124 -22.27 4.64 -4.88
CA TRP A 124 -22.75 3.46 -4.15
C TRP A 124 -22.75 3.66 -2.64
N ILE A 125 -21.83 4.48 -2.15
CA ILE A 125 -21.75 4.84 -0.74
C ILE A 125 -22.47 6.17 -0.52
N ILE A 126 -23.45 6.17 0.36
CA ILE A 126 -24.20 7.37 0.73
C ILE A 126 -23.89 7.76 2.17
N LYS A 127 -24.01 9.06 2.45
CA LYS A 127 -23.83 9.62 3.78
C LYS A 127 -25.01 10.50 4.14
N GLU A 128 -25.74 10.10 5.17
CA GLU A 128 -26.98 10.78 5.55
C GLU A 128 -26.96 11.22 7.01
N ASN A 129 -27.43 12.44 7.23
CA ASN A 129 -27.69 12.98 8.56
C ASN A 129 -29.11 12.62 8.97
N LEU A 130 -29.26 11.91 10.09
CA LEU A 130 -30.52 11.42 10.61
C LEU A 130 -30.79 12.00 12.00
N ILE A 131 -32.06 12.07 12.35
CA ILE A 131 -32.52 12.30 13.72
C ILE A 131 -33.29 11.06 14.10
N VAL A 132 -32.78 10.30 15.06
CA VAL A 132 -33.45 9.09 15.56
C VAL A 132 -34.46 9.51 16.62
N GLU A 133 -35.65 8.91 16.57
CA GLU A 133 -36.70 9.20 17.54
C GLU A 133 -36.25 8.86 18.97
N LYS A 134 -36.60 9.70 19.93
CA LYS A 134 -36.29 9.46 21.35
C LYS A 134 -37.19 8.34 21.89
N PRO A 135 -36.70 7.48 22.79
CA PRO A 135 -37.56 6.51 23.47
C PRO A 135 -38.64 7.25 24.28
N SER A 136 -39.85 6.71 24.26
CA SER A 136 -40.98 7.22 25.05
C SER A 136 -41.63 6.08 25.83
N LEU A 137 -42.31 6.42 26.93
CA LEU A 137 -43.06 5.43 27.72
C LEU A 137 -44.26 4.87 26.96
N SER A 138 -44.84 5.65 26.05
CA SER A 138 -45.97 5.24 25.21
C SER A 138 -45.55 4.34 24.04
N TYR A 139 -44.27 4.31 23.67
CA TYR A 139 -43.77 3.54 22.53
C TYR A 139 -42.39 2.91 22.81
N GLY A 140 -42.43 1.76 23.48
CA GLY A 140 -41.26 1.00 23.91
C GLY A 140 -40.58 0.22 22.78
N THR A 141 -39.81 0.90 21.93
CA THR A 141 -39.03 0.28 20.86
C THR A 141 -37.54 0.14 21.20
N SER A 142 -36.83 -0.73 20.47
CA SER A 142 -35.37 -0.86 20.60
C SER A 142 -34.62 0.25 19.85
N ASP A 143 -33.40 0.57 20.29
CA ASP A 143 -32.51 1.49 19.58
C ASP A 143 -32.22 1.03 18.14
N HIS A 144 -32.08 -0.29 17.95
CA HIS A 144 -31.90 -0.90 16.63
C HIS A 144 -33.10 -0.62 15.71
N TYR A 145 -34.32 -0.90 16.19
CA TYR A 145 -35.54 -0.67 15.41
C TYR A 145 -35.68 0.81 15.03
N ARG A 146 -35.48 1.73 15.98
CA ARG A 146 -35.59 3.17 15.70
C ARG A 146 -34.55 3.64 14.68
N LEU A 147 -33.31 3.16 14.78
CA LEU A 147 -32.28 3.46 13.80
C LEU A 147 -32.67 2.92 12.41
N SER A 148 -33.04 1.64 12.30
CA SER A 148 -33.45 1.03 11.04
C SER A 148 -34.61 1.78 10.41
N LYS A 149 -35.64 2.15 11.20
CA LYS A 149 -36.76 2.98 10.75
C LYS A 149 -36.29 4.32 10.18
N SER A 150 -35.47 5.07 10.92
CA SER A 150 -34.95 6.36 10.46
C SER A 150 -34.08 6.26 9.20
N ILE A 151 -33.31 5.18 9.05
CA ILE A 151 -32.55 4.91 7.81
C ILE A 151 -33.51 4.66 6.65
N THR A 152 -34.50 3.80 6.83
CA THR A 152 -35.50 3.47 5.79
C THR A 152 -36.25 4.71 5.32
N GLU A 153 -36.74 5.54 6.26
CA GLU A 153 -37.48 6.77 5.95
C GLU A 153 -36.63 7.79 5.16
N LYS A 154 -35.33 7.88 5.45
CA LYS A 154 -34.44 8.84 4.78
C LYS A 154 -33.89 8.35 3.45
N THR A 155 -33.56 7.06 3.34
CA THR A 155 -32.76 6.51 2.23
C THR A 155 -33.54 5.61 1.28
N ALA A 156 -34.77 5.24 1.65
CA ALA A 156 -35.58 4.20 1.00
C ALA A 156 -34.98 2.78 1.01
N ILE A 157 -33.86 2.55 1.73
CA ILE A 157 -33.29 1.21 1.96
C ILE A 157 -34.20 0.48 2.94
N ARG A 158 -34.83 -0.62 2.51
CA ARG A 158 -35.64 -1.46 3.40
C ARG A 158 -34.76 -2.42 4.17
N ASP A 159 -35.11 -2.66 5.43
CA ASP A 159 -34.44 -3.60 6.34
C ASP A 159 -32.91 -3.49 6.33
N PRO A 160 -32.35 -2.30 6.64
CA PRO A 160 -30.90 -2.09 6.59
C PRO A 160 -30.17 -3.04 7.54
N GLU A 161 -29.12 -3.68 7.05
CA GLU A 161 -28.25 -4.54 7.85
C GLU A 161 -27.37 -3.67 8.75
N ILE A 162 -27.50 -3.84 10.06
CA ILE A 162 -26.69 -3.18 11.07
C ILE A 162 -25.77 -4.22 11.70
N PRO A 163 -24.47 -4.26 11.32
CA PRO A 163 -23.53 -5.20 11.90
C PRO A 163 -23.47 -5.14 13.43
N ILE A 164 -23.27 -6.29 14.07
CA ILE A 164 -23.29 -6.45 15.54
C ILE A 164 -22.35 -5.50 16.29
N HIS A 165 -21.21 -5.14 15.67
CA HIS A 165 -20.25 -4.23 16.29
C HIS A 165 -20.78 -2.80 16.43
N PHE A 166 -21.74 -2.37 15.60
CA PHE A 166 -22.50 -1.13 15.79
C PHE A 166 -23.55 -1.30 16.87
N ILE A 167 -24.33 -2.39 16.85
CA ILE A 167 -25.38 -2.66 17.85
C ILE A 167 -24.83 -2.57 19.27
N ARG A 168 -23.61 -3.09 19.51
CA ARG A 168 -22.93 -3.05 20.81
C ARG A 168 -22.65 -1.65 21.34
N LYS A 169 -22.52 -0.65 20.48
CA LYS A 169 -22.22 0.75 20.83
C LYS A 169 -23.41 1.68 20.62
N LEU A 170 -24.43 1.21 19.91
CA LEU A 170 -25.56 1.98 19.44
C LEU A 170 -26.28 2.78 20.56
N PRO A 171 -26.58 2.20 21.74
CA PRO A 171 -27.30 2.96 22.78
C PRO A 171 -26.56 4.21 23.24
N HIS A 172 -25.22 4.12 23.35
CA HIS A 172 -24.38 5.25 23.72
C HIS A 172 -24.27 6.26 22.57
N ASP A 173 -24.01 5.77 21.36
CA ASP A 173 -23.76 6.64 20.20
C ASP A 173 -25.01 7.43 19.79
N LEU A 174 -26.21 6.87 19.93
CA LEU A 174 -27.46 7.61 19.71
C LEU A 174 -27.64 8.74 20.73
N ARG A 175 -27.37 8.49 22.01
CA ARG A 175 -27.63 9.46 23.09
C ARG A 175 -26.61 10.60 23.15
N ARG A 176 -25.37 10.36 22.71
CA ARG A 176 -24.23 11.30 22.87
C ARG A 176 -24.47 12.69 22.30
N LYS A 177 -25.21 12.82 21.20
CA LYS A 177 -25.46 14.09 20.50
C LYS A 177 -26.94 14.34 20.26
N ASP A 178 -27.75 14.08 21.28
CA ASP A 178 -29.20 14.30 21.27
C ASP A 178 -29.89 13.61 20.07
N TRP A 179 -29.56 12.33 19.85
CA TRP A 179 -30.17 11.48 18.82
C TRP A 179 -29.93 11.91 17.38
N LYS A 180 -29.06 12.92 17.18
CA LYS A 180 -28.51 13.29 15.88
C LYS A 180 -27.35 12.37 15.57
N ILE A 181 -27.38 11.75 14.39
CA ILE A 181 -26.31 10.88 13.91
C ILE A 181 -26.05 11.12 12.42
N THR A 182 -24.89 10.68 11.97
CA THR A 182 -24.55 10.52 10.56
C THR A 182 -24.31 9.04 10.30
N VAL A 183 -24.98 8.49 9.30
CA VAL A 183 -24.74 7.12 8.84
C VAL A 183 -24.02 7.13 7.50
N ILE A 184 -23.11 6.18 7.30
CA ILE A 184 -22.49 5.87 6.02
C ILE A 184 -22.98 4.49 5.62
N MET A 185 -23.67 4.41 4.48
CA MET A 185 -24.35 3.18 4.04
C MET A 185 -23.82 2.72 2.69
N ASP A 186 -23.73 1.41 2.51
CA ASP A 186 -23.76 0.79 1.20
C ASP A 186 -25.21 0.81 0.70
N LYS A 187 -25.51 1.68 -0.27
CA LYS A 187 -26.87 1.83 -0.81
C LYS A 187 -27.34 0.57 -1.53
N LYS A 188 -26.43 -0.17 -2.16
CA LYS A 188 -26.77 -1.33 -3.00
C LYS A 188 -27.09 -2.55 -2.15
N ASN A 189 -26.26 -2.79 -1.14
CA ASN A 189 -26.40 -3.96 -0.26
C ASN A 189 -27.25 -3.65 0.99
N GLY A 190 -27.54 -2.38 1.26
CA GLY A 190 -28.33 -1.95 2.42
C GLY A 190 -27.59 -2.10 3.75
N VAL A 191 -26.25 -2.13 3.73
CA VAL A 191 -25.41 -2.40 4.90
C VAL A 191 -24.87 -1.10 5.49
N LEU A 192 -24.95 -0.97 6.82
CA LEU A 192 -24.30 0.12 7.55
C LEU A 192 -22.79 -0.10 7.58
N ILE A 193 -22.04 0.85 7.00
CA ILE A 193 -20.57 0.83 6.95
C ILE A 193 -19.98 1.55 8.15
N ASP A 194 -20.56 2.69 8.55
CA ASP A 194 -20.08 3.49 9.68
C ASP A 194 -21.19 4.37 10.28
N LEU A 195 -21.04 4.72 11.56
CA LEU A 195 -21.99 5.53 12.31
C LEU A 195 -21.25 6.53 13.20
N HIS A 196 -21.61 7.81 13.07
CA HIS A 196 -21.05 8.90 13.87
C HIS A 196 -22.15 9.58 14.67
N SER A 197 -21.92 9.86 15.96
CA SER A 197 -22.84 10.72 16.71
C SER A 197 -22.65 12.18 16.33
N GLY A 198 -23.76 12.86 16.12
CA GLY A 198 -23.83 14.22 15.59
C GLY A 198 -24.02 14.24 14.08
N HIS A 199 -24.26 15.43 13.53
CA HIS A 199 -24.34 15.63 12.08
C HIS A 199 -22.98 16.09 11.56
N LEU A 200 -22.46 15.38 10.58
CA LEU A 200 -21.24 15.73 9.85
C LEU A 200 -21.60 16.53 8.57
N GLY A 201 -20.63 17.27 8.05
CA GLY A 201 -20.77 17.97 6.77
C GLY A 201 -20.98 16.98 5.61
N LYS A 202 -21.51 17.43 4.48
CA LYS A 202 -21.87 16.54 3.35
C LYS A 202 -20.67 15.93 2.61
N LYS A 203 -19.51 16.58 2.63
CA LYS A 203 -18.31 16.16 1.87
C LYS A 203 -17.93 14.70 2.14
N ILE A 204 -17.94 13.88 1.10
CA ILE A 204 -17.50 12.49 1.15
C ILE A 204 -16.60 12.25 -0.06
N TYR A 205 -15.47 11.59 0.19
CA TYR A 205 -14.44 11.37 -0.81
C TYR A 205 -14.18 9.87 -0.96
N GLY A 206 -13.75 9.48 -2.15
CA GLY A 206 -13.28 8.15 -2.47
C GLY A 206 -11.92 8.22 -3.13
N ILE A 207 -11.22 7.09 -3.14
CA ILE A 207 -9.96 6.94 -3.84
C ILE A 207 -10.14 5.91 -4.94
N ALA A 208 -9.87 6.31 -6.18
CA ALA A 208 -9.71 5.39 -7.29
C ALA A 208 -8.22 5.08 -7.47
N LEU A 209 -7.87 3.79 -7.50
CA LEU A 209 -6.49 3.34 -7.55
C LEU A 209 -6.29 2.37 -8.71
N ASP A 210 -5.39 2.72 -9.62
CA ASP A 210 -4.87 1.83 -10.65
C ASP A 210 -3.52 1.25 -10.17
N ILE A 211 -3.50 -0.07 -9.98
CA ILE A 211 -2.33 -0.83 -9.55
C ILE A 211 -1.75 -1.58 -10.75
N GLY A 212 -0.98 -0.86 -11.57
CA GLY A 212 -0.18 -1.45 -12.63
C GLY A 212 1.02 -2.24 -12.09
N THR A 213 1.60 -3.09 -12.94
CA THR A 213 2.83 -3.82 -12.61
C THR A 213 4.01 -2.85 -12.41
N THR A 214 4.09 -1.80 -13.22
CA THR A 214 5.18 -0.82 -13.19
C THR A 214 4.78 0.49 -12.49
N SER A 215 3.52 0.89 -12.64
CA SER A 215 3.04 2.21 -12.23
C SER A 215 1.87 2.08 -11.28
N LEU A 216 1.74 3.03 -10.37
CA LEU A 216 0.57 3.25 -9.54
C LEU A 216 0.00 4.62 -9.88
N VAL A 217 -1.32 4.72 -10.02
CA VAL A 217 -2.02 6.00 -10.19
C VAL A 217 -3.19 6.05 -9.22
N MET A 218 -3.30 7.15 -8.49
CA MET A 218 -4.31 7.38 -7.48
C MET A 218 -5.03 8.69 -7.75
N TYR A 219 -6.36 8.64 -7.73
CA TYR A 219 -7.24 9.79 -7.84
C TYR A 219 -8.05 9.93 -6.56
N LEU A 220 -8.04 11.12 -5.96
CA LEU A 220 -8.97 11.50 -4.91
C LEU A 220 -10.19 12.12 -5.56
N VAL A 221 -11.37 11.54 -5.32
CA VAL A 221 -12.61 11.92 -6.00
C VAL A 221 -13.64 12.36 -4.95
N ASN A 222 -14.33 13.47 -5.20
CA ASN A 222 -15.52 13.84 -4.44
C ASN A 222 -16.68 12.97 -4.90
N LEU A 223 -17.20 12.10 -4.02
CA LEU A 223 -18.24 11.15 -4.42
C LEU A 223 -19.60 11.80 -4.71
N LEU A 224 -19.82 13.04 -4.27
CA LEU A 224 -21.06 13.76 -4.55
C LEU A 224 -21.06 14.43 -5.92
N SER A 225 -19.95 15.03 -6.31
CA SER A 225 -19.83 15.75 -7.59
C SER A 225 -19.16 14.92 -8.69
N GLY A 226 -18.47 13.83 -8.35
CA GLY A 226 -17.63 13.07 -9.27
C GLY A 226 -16.30 13.76 -9.62
N GLU A 227 -16.06 14.95 -9.06
CA GLU A 227 -14.88 15.77 -9.35
C GLU A 227 -13.60 15.13 -8.80
N ILE A 228 -12.54 15.11 -9.62
CA ILE A 228 -11.21 14.68 -9.21
C ILE A 228 -10.53 15.85 -8.48
N ILE A 229 -10.37 15.70 -7.17
CA ILE A 229 -9.75 16.70 -6.28
C ILE A 229 -8.23 16.69 -6.38
N GLY A 230 -7.65 15.53 -6.68
CA GLY A 230 -6.20 15.40 -6.77
C GLY A 230 -5.76 14.08 -7.37
N THR A 231 -4.59 14.11 -7.98
CA THR A 231 -3.98 12.95 -8.65
C THR A 231 -2.56 12.78 -8.17
N ARG A 232 -2.15 11.55 -7.86
CA ARG A 232 -0.74 11.19 -7.68
C ARG A 232 -0.41 9.93 -8.46
N SER A 233 0.82 9.87 -8.96
CA SER A 233 1.36 8.69 -9.61
C SER A 233 2.74 8.37 -9.09
N GLY A 234 3.12 7.11 -9.19
CA GLY A 234 4.40 6.63 -8.70
C GLY A 234 4.77 5.28 -9.32
N TYR A 235 5.97 4.81 -9.02
CA TYR A 235 6.37 3.46 -9.39
C TYR A 235 5.74 2.45 -8.43
N ASN A 236 5.35 1.29 -8.96
CA ASN A 236 5.00 0.16 -8.12
C ASN A 236 6.26 -0.31 -7.37
N PRO A 237 6.27 -0.23 -6.03
CA PRO A 237 7.47 -0.53 -5.24
C PRO A 237 7.86 -2.02 -5.29
N GLN A 238 6.94 -2.89 -5.73
CA GLN A 238 7.19 -4.33 -5.85
C GLN A 238 8.17 -4.68 -6.97
N ILE A 239 8.49 -3.75 -7.88
CA ILE A 239 9.53 -3.93 -8.92
C ILE A 239 10.87 -4.37 -8.29
N ARG A 240 11.16 -3.90 -7.07
CA ARG A 240 12.39 -4.26 -6.32
C ARG A 240 12.50 -5.75 -5.99
N TYR A 241 11.38 -6.46 -6.01
CA TYR A 241 11.27 -7.88 -5.67
C TYR A 241 10.95 -8.76 -6.89
N GLY A 242 10.67 -8.15 -8.04
CA GLY A 242 10.39 -8.79 -9.32
C GLY A 242 9.90 -7.77 -10.35
N GLU A 243 10.54 -7.71 -11.52
CA GLU A 243 10.17 -6.75 -12.57
C GLU A 243 8.82 -7.08 -13.22
N ASP A 244 8.42 -8.35 -13.22
CA ASP A 244 7.15 -8.85 -13.75
C ASP A 244 6.33 -9.62 -12.69
N ILE A 245 5.10 -9.99 -13.08
CA ILE A 245 4.13 -10.69 -12.23
C ILE A 245 4.67 -12.06 -11.80
N ILE A 246 5.29 -12.82 -12.70
CA ILE A 246 5.76 -14.18 -12.43
C ILE A 246 6.86 -14.17 -11.36
N ASN A 247 7.83 -13.26 -11.50
CA ASN A 247 8.90 -13.09 -10.53
C ASN A 247 8.37 -12.65 -9.16
N ARG A 248 7.29 -11.86 -9.11
CA ARG A 248 6.61 -11.51 -7.85
C ARG A 248 5.88 -12.69 -7.22
N ILE A 249 5.22 -13.54 -8.01
CA ILE A 249 4.60 -14.78 -7.53
C ILE A 249 5.68 -15.70 -6.92
N VAL A 250 6.79 -15.90 -7.63
CA VAL A 250 7.93 -16.68 -7.12
C VAL A 250 8.51 -16.08 -5.84
N TYR A 251 8.62 -14.75 -5.76
CA TYR A 251 9.06 -14.09 -4.53
C TYR A 251 8.06 -14.28 -3.39
N SER A 252 6.76 -14.21 -3.66
CA SER A 252 5.70 -14.34 -2.65
C SER A 252 5.69 -15.71 -1.97
N ASN A 253 6.06 -16.76 -2.70
CA ASN A 253 6.16 -18.14 -2.21
C ASN A 253 7.37 -18.37 -1.27
N LYS A 254 8.31 -17.41 -1.18
CA LYS A 254 9.37 -17.47 -0.18
C LYS A 254 8.79 -17.15 1.20
N ARG A 255 9.41 -17.66 2.26
CA ARG A 255 8.99 -17.39 3.65
C ARG A 255 8.88 -15.88 3.92
N GLY A 256 7.68 -15.40 4.19
CA GLY A 256 7.39 -13.97 4.45
C GLY A 256 7.33 -13.07 3.21
N GLY A 257 7.48 -13.62 2.00
CA GLY A 257 7.50 -12.87 0.75
C GLY A 257 6.17 -12.14 0.48
N LEU A 258 5.04 -12.84 0.63
CA LEU A 258 3.71 -12.26 0.47
C LEU A 258 3.48 -11.07 1.42
N SER A 259 3.77 -11.24 2.70
CA SER A 259 3.62 -10.18 3.71
C SER A 259 4.49 -8.96 3.37
N LYS A 260 5.71 -9.19 2.85
CA LYS A 260 6.61 -8.10 2.43
C LYS A 260 6.08 -7.34 1.21
N LEU A 261 5.59 -8.05 0.19
CA LEU A 261 4.99 -7.45 -1.02
C LEU A 261 3.71 -6.67 -0.69
N ARG A 262 2.87 -7.20 0.21
CA ARG A 262 1.68 -6.51 0.70
C ARG A 262 2.05 -5.27 1.52
N GLY A 263 2.97 -5.41 2.47
CA GLY A 263 3.41 -4.32 3.34
C GLY A 263 3.95 -3.13 2.55
N ILE A 264 4.89 -3.36 1.63
CA ILE A 264 5.47 -2.26 0.84
C ILE A 264 4.44 -1.56 -0.06
N MET A 265 3.44 -2.32 -0.56
CA MET A 265 2.34 -1.73 -1.32
C MET A 265 1.48 -0.85 -0.43
N ILE A 266 1.01 -1.35 0.72
CA ILE A 266 0.19 -0.59 1.67
C ILE A 266 0.91 0.67 2.15
N ASP A 267 2.19 0.57 2.52
CA ASP A 267 3.00 1.71 2.95
C ASP A 267 3.08 2.79 1.85
N THR A 268 3.25 2.36 0.60
CA THR A 268 3.33 3.28 -0.55
C THR A 268 1.99 3.92 -0.84
N LEU A 269 0.89 3.16 -0.81
CA LEU A 269 -0.46 3.70 -1.00
C LEU A 269 -0.82 4.70 0.10
N ASN A 270 -0.57 4.38 1.37
CA ASN A 270 -0.81 5.31 2.48
C ASN A 270 0.01 6.59 2.34
N LYS A 271 1.27 6.48 1.89
CA LYS A 271 2.10 7.65 1.60
C LYS A 271 1.50 8.50 0.47
N MET A 272 1.07 7.89 -0.62
CA MET A 272 0.40 8.60 -1.73
C MET A 272 -0.89 9.30 -1.28
N ILE A 273 -1.67 8.68 -0.40
CA ILE A 273 -2.89 9.29 0.18
C ILE A 273 -2.53 10.55 0.95
N VAL A 274 -1.53 10.49 1.83
CA VAL A 274 -1.08 11.65 2.61
C VAL A 274 -0.55 12.76 1.69
N GLU A 275 0.21 12.42 0.65
CA GLU A 275 0.72 13.38 -0.33
C GLU A 275 -0.41 14.08 -1.10
N ILE A 276 -1.44 13.33 -1.55
CA ILE A 276 -2.62 13.94 -2.18
C ILE A 276 -3.33 14.90 -1.22
N LEU A 277 -3.56 14.48 0.03
CA LEU A 277 -4.29 15.28 1.01
C LEU A 277 -3.54 16.56 1.40
N ASN A 278 -2.21 16.53 1.40
CA ASN A 278 -1.36 17.68 1.72
C ASN A 278 -1.10 18.60 0.52
N GLY A 279 -1.48 18.20 -0.70
CA GLY A 279 -1.23 18.97 -1.92
C GLY A 279 0.23 18.95 -2.40
N THR A 280 1.09 18.11 -1.82
CA THR A 280 2.53 17.93 -2.17
C THR A 280 2.75 16.78 -3.13
#